data_AF-A0A497KNF5-F1
#
_entry.id   AF-A0A497KNF5-F1
#
_cell.length_a   1.000
_cell.length_b   1.000
_cell.length_c   1.000
_cell.angle_alpha   90.00
_cell.angle_beta   90.00
_cell.angle_gamma   90.00
#
_symmetry.space_group_name_H-M   'P 1'
#
loop_
_entity.id
_entity.type
_entity.pdbx_description
1 polymer ?
#
loop_
_entity_poly.entity_id
_entity_poly.type
_entity_poly.pdbx_seq_one_letter_code
_entity_poly.pdbx_strand_id
1 'polypeptide(L)'
;AEYDNYLEVSRWDPRTDTFTTMFKDSYIIQQISVSSGKTMEQLLEELDRREQYIENMFKTGVENQREVAEKILSYYQNQREERENDTNEETHEEIIEETIESGDIDDLLENSGDEILPTENNWDNVDDLLNEIQGDDT
;
A
#
# COMPACT_ATOMS: atom_id res chain seq x y z
N ALA A 1 -14.02 -33.86 1.49
CA ALA A 1 -15.08 -32.93 1.03
C ALA A 1 -15.11 -31.81 2.04
N GLU A 2 -14.34 -30.75 1.81
CA GLU A 2 -14.24 -29.60 2.70
C GLU A 2 -14.57 -28.37 1.86
N TYR A 3 -15.87 -28.12 1.70
CA TYR A 3 -16.39 -26.91 1.02
C TYR A 3 -17.10 -25.98 2.02
N ASP A 4 -16.79 -26.10 3.32
CA ASP A 4 -17.51 -25.40 4.39
C ASP A 4 -16.64 -24.42 5.21
N ASN A 5 -15.36 -24.26 4.89
CA ASN A 5 -14.46 -23.36 5.64
C ASN A 5 -14.16 -22.09 4.84
N TYR A 6 -15.19 -21.29 4.56
CA TYR A 6 -15.01 -19.97 3.98
C TYR A 6 -15.45 -18.90 4.97
N LEU A 7 -14.61 -17.88 5.12
CA LEU A 7 -14.97 -16.67 5.87
C LEU A 7 -15.60 -15.67 4.91
N GLU A 8 -16.84 -15.32 5.18
CA GLU A 8 -17.57 -14.33 4.41
C GLU A 8 -16.99 -12.94 4.63
N VAL A 9 -16.61 -12.26 3.55
CA VAL A 9 -16.02 -10.90 3.60
C VAL A 9 -17.02 -9.81 3.21
N SER A 10 -18.10 -10.17 2.51
CA SER A 10 -19.15 -9.25 2.09
C SER A 10 -20.45 -9.98 1.78
N ARG A 11 -21.58 -9.35 2.11
CA ARG A 11 -22.94 -9.84 1.85
C ARG A 11 -23.80 -8.76 1.20
N TRP A 12 -24.48 -9.11 0.12
CA TRP A 12 -25.50 -8.27 -0.49
C TRP A 12 -26.84 -8.39 0.27
N ASP A 13 -27.44 -7.26 0.65
CA ASP A 13 -28.83 -7.15 1.07
C ASP A 13 -29.69 -6.72 -0.13
N PRO A 14 -30.50 -7.64 -0.70
CA PRO A 14 -31.34 -7.33 -1.85
C PRO A 14 -32.51 -6.38 -1.54
N ARG A 15 -32.84 -6.15 -0.26
CA ARG A 15 -33.95 -5.26 0.12
C ARG A 15 -33.56 -3.79 0.03
N THR A 16 -32.30 -3.48 0.33
CA THR A 16 -31.74 -2.13 0.35
C THR A 16 -30.80 -1.87 -0.82
N ASP A 17 -30.43 -2.92 -1.57
CA ASP A 17 -29.41 -2.89 -2.61
C ASP A 17 -28.05 -2.37 -2.09
N THR A 18 -27.64 -2.93 -0.94
CA THR A 18 -26.40 -2.53 -0.25
C THR A 18 -25.56 -3.74 0.10
N PHE A 19 -24.27 -3.54 0.29
CA PHE A 19 -23.37 -4.57 0.80
C PHE A 19 -23.02 -4.31 2.26
N THR A 20 -22.99 -5.36 3.07
CA THR A 20 -22.37 -5.36 4.41
C THR A 20 -21.02 -6.05 4.31
N THR A 21 -19.94 -5.35 4.68
CA THR A 21 -18.56 -5.86 4.60
C THR A 21 -18.02 -6.24 5.98
N MET A 22 -17.17 -7.27 6.02
CA MET A 22 -16.63 -7.88 7.25
C MET A 22 -15.09 -7.93 7.18
N PHE A 23 -14.46 -6.84 6.74
CA PHE A 23 -13.01 -6.80 6.47
C PHE A 23 -12.13 -7.04 7.71
N LYS A 24 -12.60 -6.68 8.91
CA LYS A 24 -11.88 -6.92 10.17
C LYS A 24 -11.60 -8.40 10.41
N ASP A 25 -12.50 -9.27 9.96
CA ASP A 25 -12.41 -10.72 10.12
C ASP A 25 -11.83 -11.40 8.88
N SER A 26 -11.38 -10.62 7.89
CA SER A 26 -10.81 -11.12 6.64
C SER A 26 -9.49 -11.84 6.89
N TYR A 27 -9.45 -13.13 6.55
CA TYR A 27 -8.23 -13.94 6.59
C TYR A 27 -7.14 -13.38 5.67
N ILE A 28 -7.50 -12.91 4.47
CA ILE A 28 -6.53 -12.37 3.50
C ILE A 28 -5.88 -11.10 4.03
N ILE A 29 -6.65 -10.20 4.68
CA ILE A 29 -6.07 -8.97 5.25
C ILE A 29 -5.15 -9.30 6.43
N GLN A 30 -5.48 -10.34 7.22
CA GLN A 30 -4.58 -10.84 8.26
C GLN A 30 -3.27 -11.38 7.68
N GLN A 31 -3.32 -12.13 6.58
CA GLN A 31 -2.11 -12.60 5.89
C GLN A 31 -1.27 -11.42 5.38
N ILE A 32 -1.90 -10.39 4.82
CA ILE A 32 -1.23 -9.17 4.39
C ILE A 32 -0.58 -8.45 5.57
N SER A 33 -1.23 -8.40 6.73
CA SER A 33 -0.66 -7.83 7.95
C SER A 33 0.65 -8.53 8.33
N VAL A 34 0.64 -9.86 8.29
CA VAL A 34 1.84 -10.67 8.59
C VAL A 34 2.95 -10.44 7.56
N SER A 35 2.64 -10.43 6.26
CA SER A 35 3.66 -10.31 5.21
C SER A 35 4.20 -8.89 5.04
N SER A 36 3.38 -7.87 5.29
CA SER A 36 3.77 -6.47 5.14
C SER A 36 4.35 -5.85 6.42
N GLY A 37 4.18 -6.49 7.57
CA GLY A 37 4.52 -5.92 8.89
C GLY A 37 3.58 -4.81 9.36
N LYS A 38 2.53 -4.47 8.59
CA LYS A 38 1.54 -3.45 8.96
C LYS A 38 0.51 -4.03 9.93
N THR A 39 0.00 -3.19 10.82
CA THR A 39 -1.10 -3.60 11.70
C THR A 39 -2.42 -3.72 10.93
N MET A 40 -3.36 -4.49 11.47
CA MET A 40 -4.70 -4.60 10.90
C MET A 40 -5.39 -3.21 10.79
N GLU A 41 -5.18 -2.33 11.77
CA GLU A 41 -5.73 -0.97 11.76
C GLU A 41 -5.18 -0.15 10.59
N GLN A 42 -3.85 -0.18 10.37
CA GLN A 42 -3.22 0.50 9.24
C GLN A 42 -3.72 -0.01 7.88
N LEU A 43 -3.99 -1.32 7.78
CA LEU A 43 -4.54 -1.91 6.55
C LEU A 43 -6.00 -1.53 6.32
N LEU A 44 -6.81 -1.43 7.37
CA LEU A 44 -8.19 -0.96 7.26
C LEU A 44 -8.23 0.52 6.88
N GLU A 45 -7.34 1.34 7.45
CA GLU A 45 -7.20 2.75 7.07
C GLU A 45 -6.76 2.90 5.60
N GLU A 46 -5.84 2.06 5.13
CA GLU A 46 -5.48 2.00 3.69
C GLU A 46 -6.68 1.65 2.80
N LEU A 47 -7.50 0.69 3.22
CA LEU A 47 -8.70 0.29 2.48
C LEU A 47 -9.69 1.45 2.40
N ASP A 48 -9.95 2.14 3.52
CA ASP A 48 -10.82 3.32 3.56
C ASP A 48 -10.28 4.44 2.65
N ARG A 49 -8.96 4.64 2.61
CA ARG A 49 -8.34 5.63 1.71
C ARG A 49 -8.53 5.28 0.24
N ARG A 50 -8.37 4.00 -0.12
CA ARG A 50 -8.60 3.51 -1.49
C ARG A 50 -10.07 3.59 -1.89
N GLU A 51 -10.99 3.29 -0.98
CA GLU A 51 -12.43 3.46 -1.18
C GLU A 51 -12.73 4.92 -1.52
N GLN A 52 -12.28 5.87 -0.70
CA GLN A 52 -12.49 7.29 -0.92
C GLN A 52 -11.90 7.76 -2.27
N TYR A 53 -10.73 7.25 -2.65
CA TYR A 53 -10.13 7.57 -3.94
C TYR A 53 -11.03 7.10 -5.10
N ILE A 54 -11.52 5.87 -5.05
CA ILE A 54 -12.42 5.30 -6.07
C ILE A 54 -13.76 6.02 -6.10
N GLU A 55 -14.34 6.33 -4.95
CA GLU A 55 -15.55 7.14 -4.88
C GLU A 55 -15.36 8.52 -5.50
N ASN A 56 -14.21 9.15 -5.27
CA ASN A 56 -13.91 10.45 -5.85
C ASN A 56 -13.73 10.37 -7.37
N MET A 57 -13.11 9.30 -7.89
CA MET A 57 -13.08 9.05 -9.35
C MET A 57 -14.51 9.01 -9.92
N PHE A 58 -15.40 8.26 -9.28
CA PHE A 58 -16.80 8.19 -9.71
C PHE A 58 -17.52 9.54 -9.62
N LYS A 59 -17.39 10.25 -8.50
CA LYS A 59 -18.01 11.58 -8.28
C LYS A 59 -17.52 12.63 -9.27
N THR A 60 -16.30 12.49 -9.81
CA THR A 60 -15.70 13.40 -10.79
C THR A 60 -15.93 12.97 -12.25
N GLY A 61 -16.68 11.88 -12.47
CA GLY A 61 -17.07 11.42 -13.81
C GLY A 61 -16.03 10.55 -14.51
N VAL A 62 -15.05 10.00 -13.78
CA VAL A 62 -14.08 9.06 -14.34
C VAL A 62 -14.71 7.67 -14.43
N GLU A 63 -15.27 7.34 -15.58
CA GLU A 63 -15.92 6.05 -15.86
C GLU A 63 -15.31 5.31 -17.06
N ASN A 64 -14.58 6.01 -17.92
CA ASN A 64 -13.93 5.40 -19.08
C ASN A 64 -12.77 4.49 -18.62
N GLN A 65 -12.72 3.26 -19.14
CA GLN A 65 -11.70 2.27 -18.76
C GLN A 65 -10.26 2.81 -18.82
N ARG A 66 -9.91 3.57 -19.87
CA ARG A 66 -8.57 4.14 -20.03
C ARG A 66 -8.27 5.14 -18.91
N GLU A 67 -9.22 6.01 -18.62
CA GLU A 67 -9.06 7.04 -17.59
C GLU A 67 -9.02 6.45 -16.17
N VAL A 68 -9.82 5.41 -15.91
CA VAL A 68 -9.77 4.64 -14.66
C VAL A 68 -8.39 4.01 -14.49
N ALA A 69 -7.87 3.34 -15.52
CA ALA A 69 -6.54 2.73 -15.47
C ALA A 69 -5.44 3.77 -15.23
N GLU A 70 -5.50 4.92 -15.91
CA GLU A 70 -4.57 6.04 -15.70
C GLU A 70 -4.62 6.56 -14.26
N LYS A 71 -5.82 6.76 -13.70
CA LYS A 71 -5.98 7.22 -12.31
C LYS A 71 -5.45 6.20 -11.30
N ILE A 72 -5.78 4.92 -11.46
CA ILE A 72 -5.27 3.87 -10.58
C ILE A 72 -3.74 3.82 -10.64
N LEU A 73 -3.13 3.91 -11.82
CA LEU A 73 -1.68 3.94 -11.96
C LEU A 73 -1.07 5.17 -11.26
N SER A 74 -1.66 6.36 -11.45
CA SER A 74 -1.21 7.57 -10.75
C SER A 74 -1.32 7.46 -9.24
N TYR A 75 -2.35 6.79 -8.70
CA TYR A 75 -2.47 6.54 -7.26
C TYR A 75 -1.26 5.76 -6.74
N TYR A 76 -0.84 4.70 -7.43
CA TYR A 76 0.34 3.92 -7.02
C TYR A 76 1.64 4.70 -7.14
N GLN A 77 1.81 5.51 -8.19
CA GLN A 77 3.01 6.34 -8.37
C GLN A 77 3.15 7.38 -7.26
N ASN A 78 2.09 8.12 -6.95
CA ASN A 78 2.10 9.13 -5.89
C ASN A 78 2.41 8.49 -4.52
N GLN A 79 1.83 7.32 -4.24
CA GLN A 79 2.10 6.58 -3.01
C GLN A 79 3.55 6.09 -2.89
N ARG A 80 4.21 5.83 -4.01
CA ARG A 80 5.63 5.49 -4.03
C ARG A 80 6.48 6.73 -3.76
N GLU A 81 6.18 7.84 -4.42
CA GLU A 81 6.86 9.13 -4.19
C GLU A 81 6.75 9.60 -2.74
N GLU A 82 5.55 9.50 -2.13
CA GLU A 82 5.33 9.80 -0.70
C GLU A 82 6.28 9.00 0.20
N ARG A 83 6.39 7.68 -0.01
CA ARG A 83 7.29 6.83 0.78
C ARG A 83 8.76 7.16 0.58
N GLU A 84 9.17 7.45 -0.65
CA GLU A 84 10.54 7.85 -0.96
C GLU A 84 10.91 9.18 -0.28
N ASN A 85 9.94 10.11 -0.17
CA ASN A 85 10.12 11.36 0.55
C ASN A 85 10.20 11.15 2.07
N ASP A 86 9.34 10.32 2.65
CA ASP A 86 9.36 9.99 4.09
C ASP A 86 10.72 9.39 4.50
N THR A 87 11.29 8.51 3.67
CA THR A 87 12.64 7.93 3.92
C THR A 87 13.77 8.95 3.80
N ASN A 88 13.64 9.94 2.92
CA ASN A 88 14.63 11.01 2.78
C ASN A 88 14.57 12.01 3.95
N GLU A 89 13.41 12.22 4.58
CA GLU A 89 13.29 13.08 5.76
C GLU A 89 13.84 12.41 7.03
N GLU A 90 13.54 11.13 7.27
CA GLU A 90 14.10 10.38 8.43
C GLU A 90 15.63 10.27 8.35
N THR A 91 16.19 10.02 7.16
CA THR A 91 17.65 10.00 6.96
C THR A 91 18.28 11.39 7.15
N HIS A 92 17.59 12.47 6.76
CA HIS A 92 18.08 13.83 6.99
C HIS A 92 18.06 14.19 8.49
N GLU A 93 17.05 13.79 9.25
CA GLU A 93 16.98 14.05 10.69
C GLU A 93 18.07 13.29 11.46
N GLU A 94 18.31 12.01 11.14
CA GLU A 94 19.38 11.20 11.76
C GLU A 94 20.78 11.74 11.40
N ILE A 95 21.01 12.11 10.13
CA ILE A 95 22.27 12.74 9.68
C ILE A 95 22.46 14.11 10.34
N ILE A 96 21.40 14.92 10.48
CA ILE A 96 21.48 16.23 11.14
C ILE A 96 21.79 16.06 12.64
N GLU A 97 21.18 15.11 13.35
CA GLU A 97 21.50 14.85 14.75
C GLU A 97 22.97 14.38 14.94
N GLU A 98 23.45 13.47 14.09
CA GLU A 98 24.84 12.99 14.12
C GLU A 98 25.86 14.10 13.72
N THR A 99 25.49 14.98 12.78
CA THR A 99 26.33 16.09 12.30
C THR A 99 26.37 17.26 13.30
N ILE A 100 25.28 17.52 14.02
CA ILE A 100 25.22 18.54 15.09
C ILE A 100 26.05 18.10 16.30
N GLU A 101 26.10 16.80 16.62
CA GLU A 101 26.96 16.28 17.70
C GLU A 101 28.46 16.29 17.34
N SER A 102 28.82 16.09 16.07
CA SER A 102 30.22 16.06 15.62
C SER A 102 30.80 17.45 15.32
N GLY A 103 29.97 18.47 15.08
CA GLY A 103 30.41 19.88 14.98
C GLY A 103 31.08 20.25 13.64
N ASP A 104 31.00 19.39 12.63
CA ASP A 104 31.71 19.52 11.35
C ASP A 104 30.76 19.92 10.20
N ILE A 105 29.98 20.99 10.38
CA ILE A 105 28.96 21.43 9.40
C ILE A 105 29.58 22.11 8.15
N ASP A 106 30.80 22.65 8.25
CA ASP A 106 31.37 23.47 7.16
C ASP A 106 32.00 22.67 6.00
N ASP A 107 32.28 21.38 6.15
CA ASP A 107 33.16 20.64 5.21
C ASP A 107 32.43 19.70 4.21
N LEU A 108 31.10 19.55 4.26
CA LEU A 108 30.40 18.49 3.48
C LEU A 108 29.51 18.95 2.32
N LEU A 109 29.45 20.25 1.98
CA LEU A 109 28.70 20.71 0.81
C LEU A 109 29.38 20.44 -0.55
N GLU A 110 30.44 19.65 -0.62
CA GLU A 110 31.24 19.51 -1.85
C GLU A 110 31.42 18.09 -2.41
N ASN A 111 30.66 17.07 -1.96
CA ASN A 111 30.78 15.75 -2.58
C ASN A 111 29.43 15.09 -2.90
N SER A 112 28.90 15.45 -4.06
CA SER A 112 28.00 14.62 -4.85
C SER A 112 28.65 13.26 -5.16
N GLY A 113 27.91 12.17 -4.98
CA GLY A 113 28.23 10.91 -5.67
C GLY A 113 27.78 9.65 -4.93
N ASP A 114 26.69 9.08 -5.43
CA ASP A 114 26.35 7.65 -5.43
C ASP A 114 26.36 6.87 -4.10
N GLU A 115 25.19 6.47 -3.58
CA GLU A 115 25.07 5.23 -2.80
C GLU A 115 23.66 4.61 -2.79
N ILE A 116 23.57 3.44 -3.45
CA ILE A 116 22.81 2.21 -3.16
C ILE A 116 21.32 2.32 -2.72
N LEU A 117 20.41 1.96 -3.63
CA LEU A 117 18.98 1.73 -3.35
C LEU A 117 18.76 0.40 -2.59
N PRO A 118 18.00 0.38 -1.46
CA PRO A 118 17.53 -0.86 -0.87
C PRO A 118 16.44 -1.49 -1.73
N THR A 119 16.48 -2.81 -1.83
CA THR A 119 15.72 -3.65 -2.76
C THR A 119 14.20 -3.58 -2.60
N GLU A 120 13.56 -3.56 -3.76
CA GLU A 120 12.13 -3.52 -4.10
C GLU A 120 11.19 -4.20 -3.09
N ASN A 121 10.18 -3.43 -2.64
CA ASN A 121 9.00 -3.96 -1.98
C ASN A 121 8.19 -4.80 -2.98
N ASN A 122 7.93 -6.06 -2.62
CA ASN A 122 7.22 -7.10 -3.38
C ASN A 122 5.70 -6.82 -3.57
N TRP A 123 5.33 -5.58 -3.84
CA TRP A 123 3.96 -5.16 -4.18
C TRP A 123 3.83 -4.78 -5.66
N ASP A 124 4.95 -4.65 -6.36
CA ASP A 124 5.00 -4.34 -7.79
C ASP A 124 4.59 -5.52 -8.68
N ASN A 125 4.45 -6.72 -8.10
CA ASN A 125 4.04 -7.92 -8.84
C ASN A 125 2.75 -8.52 -8.24
N VAL A 126 1.62 -7.85 -8.50
CA VAL A 126 0.27 -8.37 -8.17
C VAL A 126 0.04 -9.75 -8.80
N ASP A 127 0.70 -10.05 -9.92
CA ASP A 127 0.67 -11.37 -10.57
C ASP A 127 1.37 -12.46 -9.72
N ASP A 128 2.42 -12.14 -8.94
CA ASP A 128 3.08 -13.12 -8.07
C ASP A 128 2.23 -13.47 -6.83
N LEU A 129 1.54 -12.48 -6.25
CA LEU A 129 0.58 -12.71 -5.15
C LEU A 129 -0.63 -13.56 -5.58
N LEU A 130 -1.09 -13.40 -6.82
CA LEU A 130 -2.17 -14.22 -7.37
C LEU A 130 -1.70 -15.64 -7.74
N ASN A 131 -0.43 -15.80 -8.14
CA ASN A 131 0.16 -17.10 -8.41
C ASN A 131 0.41 -17.91 -7.13
N GLU A 132 0.77 -17.26 -6.01
CA GLU A 132 0.97 -17.95 -4.72
C GLU A 132 -0.35 -18.47 -4.12
N ILE A 133 -1.46 -17.76 -4.34
CA ILE A 133 -2.81 -18.20 -3.93
C ILE A 133 -3.34 -19.35 -4.81
N GLN A 134 -2.90 -19.44 -6.08
CA GLN A 134 -3.31 -20.51 -7.01
C GLN A 134 -2.40 -21.75 -6.96
N GLY A 135 -1.27 -21.71 -6.26
CA GLY A 135 -0.27 -22.78 -6.23
C GLY A 135 -0.51 -23.93 -5.24
N ASP A 136 -1.49 -23.82 -4.33
CA ASP A 136 -1.71 -24.80 -3.25
C ASP A 136 -2.74 -25.89 -3.59
N ASP A 137 -3.11 -26.02 -4.86
CA ASP A 137 -4.13 -26.96 -5.37
C ASP A 137 -3.55 -28.02 -6.35
N THR A 138 -2.33 -28.51 -6.10
CA THR A 138 -1.74 -29.68 -6.80
C THR A 138 -1.16 -30.72 -5.86
#